data_AF-A0A955LXQ8-F1
#
_entry.id   AF-A0A955LXQ8-F1
#
_cell.length_a   1.000
_cell.length_b   1.000
_cell.length_c   1.000
_cell.angle_alpha   90.00
_cell.angle_beta   90.00
_cell.angle_gamma   90.00
#
_symmetry.space_group_name_H-M   'P 1'
#
loop_
_entity.id
_entity.type
_entity.pdbx_description
1 polymer ?
#
loop_
_entity_poly.entity_id
_entity_poly.type
_entity_poly.pdbx_seq_one_letter_code
_entity_poly.pdbx_strand_id
1 'polypeptide(L)'
;LAKANPQGTIMVGAHRWARLMAKVLQDHGLRVVLMDSNGYNISKAKKEGLEAYHQNVLTEGVLNQINLEDVGRIFAMTPNDEANTLAAIRFQGTFGRANIYQLYPEHLEEGGAEQSSQQHLHGRFLFSQTIGYEELTRKLTSLNSFEKFSVSEGASLKDLIRQHNVIPLFLIRQEGSLGVFTDEGNLQPEEGDVLIALRN
;
A
#
# COMPACT_ATOMS: atom_id res chain seq x y z
N LEU A 1 25.07 4.47 6.50
CA LEU A 1 24.88 5.73 5.74
C LEU A 1 23.40 5.76 5.41
N ALA A 2 22.63 6.69 5.97
CA ALA A 2 21.19 6.75 5.72
C ALA A 2 20.92 6.91 4.22
N LYS A 3 20.02 6.09 3.63
CA LYS A 3 19.60 6.26 2.24
C LYS A 3 18.90 7.61 2.06
N ALA A 4 19.26 8.34 1.01
CA ALA A 4 18.69 9.65 0.71
C ALA A 4 17.17 9.63 0.41
N ASN A 5 16.58 8.46 0.14
CA ASN A 5 15.15 8.30 -0.09
C ASN A 5 14.71 6.85 0.25
N PRO A 6 14.38 6.54 1.53
CA PRO A 6 14.03 5.19 1.94
C PRO A 6 12.77 4.69 1.21
N GLN A 7 12.88 3.55 0.52
CA GLN A 7 11.80 2.98 -0.30
C GLN A 7 11.06 1.81 0.37
N GLY A 8 11.51 1.38 1.54
CA GLY A 8 10.90 0.31 2.30
C GLY A 8 9.52 0.71 2.80
N THR A 9 8.64 -0.27 2.91
CA THR A 9 7.24 -0.07 3.28
C THR A 9 6.85 -0.98 4.44
N ILE A 10 6.26 -0.42 5.49
CA ILE A 10 5.52 -1.21 6.47
C ILE A 10 4.09 -1.38 5.94
N MET A 11 3.62 -2.61 5.84
CA MET A 11 2.22 -2.90 5.52
C MET A 11 1.54 -3.43 6.78
N VAL A 12 0.52 -2.72 7.23
CA VAL A 12 -0.35 -3.15 8.33
C VAL A 12 -1.45 -4.03 7.74
N GLY A 13 -1.48 -5.28 8.19
CA GLY A 13 -2.22 -6.38 7.61
C GLY A 13 -1.29 -7.35 6.87
N ALA A 14 -1.39 -8.63 7.21
CA ALA A 14 -0.65 -9.72 6.57
C ALA A 14 -1.61 -10.80 6.01
N HIS A 15 -2.86 -10.42 5.75
CA HIS A 15 -3.85 -11.27 5.10
C HIS A 15 -3.42 -11.58 3.65
N ARG A 16 -4.13 -12.52 3.01
CA ARG A 16 -3.64 -13.19 1.79
C ARG A 16 -3.18 -12.23 0.70
N TRP A 17 -3.99 -11.24 0.34
CA TRP A 17 -3.66 -10.35 -0.76
C TRP A 17 -2.59 -9.31 -0.40
N ALA A 18 -2.50 -8.84 0.85
CA ALA A 18 -1.37 -8.02 1.30
C ALA A 18 -0.04 -8.76 1.15
N ARG A 19 -0.01 -10.09 1.38
CA ARG A 19 1.20 -10.88 1.14
C ARG A 19 1.55 -11.02 -0.34
N LEU A 20 0.55 -11.21 -1.20
CA LEU A 20 0.77 -11.18 -2.67
C LEU A 20 1.36 -9.83 -3.09
N MET A 21 0.84 -8.73 -2.55
CA MET A 21 1.31 -7.38 -2.83
C MET A 21 2.75 -7.18 -2.33
N ALA A 22 3.02 -7.56 -1.08
CA ALA A 22 4.36 -7.53 -0.49
C ALA A 22 5.36 -8.33 -1.33
N LYS A 23 4.94 -9.50 -1.85
CA LYS A 23 5.79 -10.34 -2.69
C LYS A 23 6.11 -9.66 -4.02
N VAL A 24 5.11 -9.04 -4.66
CA VAL A 24 5.33 -8.27 -5.90
C VAL A 24 6.33 -7.15 -5.69
N LEU A 25 6.23 -6.39 -4.60
CA LEU A 25 7.19 -5.32 -4.32
C LEU A 25 8.60 -5.88 -3.97
N GLN A 26 8.67 -6.95 -3.17
CA GLN A 26 9.93 -7.62 -2.84
C GLN A 26 10.65 -8.15 -4.08
N ASP A 27 9.91 -8.71 -5.04
CA ASP A 27 10.47 -9.21 -6.30
C ASP A 27 11.10 -8.10 -7.16
N HIS A 28 10.78 -6.83 -6.90
CA HIS A 28 11.41 -5.65 -7.50
C HIS A 28 12.43 -4.97 -6.58
N GLY A 29 12.92 -5.67 -5.54
CA GLY A 29 13.96 -5.17 -4.65
C GLY A 29 13.48 -4.17 -3.59
N LEU A 30 12.18 -3.96 -3.46
CA LEU A 30 11.62 -3.08 -2.43
C LEU A 30 11.40 -3.87 -1.14
N ARG A 31 12.01 -3.40 -0.04
CA ARG A 31 11.79 -4.02 1.27
C ARG A 31 10.35 -3.80 1.73
N VAL A 32 9.69 -4.87 2.14
CA VAL A 32 8.35 -4.81 2.74
C VAL A 32 8.35 -5.53 4.08
N VAL A 33 7.84 -4.85 5.09
CA VAL A 33 7.66 -5.39 6.44
C VAL A 33 6.16 -5.53 6.72
N LEU A 34 5.69 -6.76 6.91
CA LEU A 34 4.30 -7.03 7.26
C LEU A 34 4.11 -6.96 8.78
N MET A 35 3.03 -6.34 9.24
CA MET A 35 2.63 -6.32 10.64
C MET A 35 1.17 -6.69 10.77
N ASP A 36 0.85 -7.62 11.66
CA ASP A 36 -0.52 -8.08 11.86
C ASP A 36 -0.67 -8.61 13.30
N SER A 37 -1.81 -8.36 13.93
CA SER A 37 -2.13 -8.89 15.26
C SER A 37 -2.59 -10.36 15.21
N ASN A 38 -2.87 -10.89 14.01
CA ASN A 38 -3.23 -12.27 13.76
C ASN A 38 -1.99 -13.13 13.47
N GLY A 39 -1.61 -13.97 14.45
CA GLY A 39 -0.46 -14.88 14.32
C GLY A 39 -0.56 -15.90 13.17
N TYR A 40 -1.77 -16.25 12.73
CA TYR A 40 -1.95 -17.14 11.57
C TYR A 40 -1.49 -16.47 10.28
N ASN A 41 -1.86 -15.20 10.06
CA ASN A 41 -1.42 -14.41 8.92
C ASN A 41 0.10 -14.26 8.89
N ILE A 42 0.70 -13.98 10.06
CA ILE A 42 2.16 -13.87 10.20
C ILE A 42 2.87 -15.20 9.95
N SER A 43 2.32 -16.31 10.44
CA SER A 43 2.88 -17.64 10.16
C SER A 43 2.91 -17.92 8.66
N LYS A 44 1.84 -17.56 7.93
CA LYS A 44 1.79 -17.69 6.46
C LYS A 44 2.80 -16.77 5.77
N ALA A 45 2.90 -15.51 6.18
CA ALA A 45 3.90 -14.58 5.66
C ALA A 45 5.34 -15.08 5.80
N LYS A 46 5.71 -15.56 6.99
CA LYS A 46 7.05 -16.11 7.23
C LYS A 46 7.32 -17.35 6.39
N LYS A 47 6.32 -18.24 6.23
CA LYS A 47 6.43 -19.43 5.36
C LYS A 47 6.61 -19.05 3.88
N GLU A 48 6.07 -17.92 3.45
CA GLU A 48 6.23 -17.35 2.10
C GLU A 48 7.55 -16.56 1.94
N GLY A 49 8.40 -16.50 2.97
CA GLY A 49 9.70 -15.81 2.94
C GLY A 49 9.61 -14.29 3.13
N LEU A 50 8.50 -13.79 3.67
CA LEU A 50 8.28 -12.36 3.91
C LEU A 50 8.72 -11.96 5.33
N GLU A 51 9.30 -10.77 5.46
CA GLU A 51 9.59 -10.16 6.76
C GLU A 51 8.27 -9.78 7.44
N ALA A 52 7.98 -10.38 8.60
CA ALA A 52 6.68 -10.22 9.25
C ALA A 52 6.75 -10.27 10.78
N TYR A 53 6.03 -9.38 11.45
CA TYR A 53 5.99 -9.25 12.91
C TYR A 53 4.56 -9.42 13.44
N HIS A 54 4.41 -10.29 14.43
CA HIS A 54 3.15 -10.48 15.14
C HIS A 54 3.03 -9.40 16.20
N GLN A 55 2.43 -8.28 15.83
CA GLN A 55 2.28 -7.10 16.66
C GLN A 55 0.98 -6.38 16.34
N ASN A 56 0.42 -5.69 17.33
CA ASN A 56 -0.60 -4.68 17.07
C ASN A 56 0.09 -3.37 16.72
N VAL A 57 -0.27 -2.79 15.56
CA VAL A 57 0.31 -1.53 15.08
C VAL A 57 0.08 -0.35 16.02
N LEU A 58 -0.95 -0.43 16.87
CA LEU A 58 -1.29 0.61 17.85
C LEU A 58 -0.50 0.47 19.16
N THR A 59 0.26 -0.61 19.35
CA THR A 59 1.10 -0.80 20.53
C THR A 59 2.20 0.26 20.62
N GLU A 60 2.43 0.74 21.84
CA GLU A 60 3.48 1.71 22.09
C GLU A 60 4.87 1.16 21.74
N GLY A 61 5.70 1.98 21.09
CA GLY A 61 7.06 1.57 20.70
C GLY A 61 7.13 0.42 19.70
N VAL A 62 6.04 0.05 19.01
CA VAL A 62 6.02 -1.11 18.08
C VAL A 62 7.10 -1.03 16.99
N LEU A 63 7.41 0.17 16.50
CA LEU A 63 8.44 0.38 15.49
C LEU A 63 9.87 0.17 16.02
N ASN A 64 10.10 0.19 17.33
CA ASN A 64 11.42 -0.05 17.92
C ASN A 64 11.91 -1.48 17.69
N GLN A 65 11.00 -2.39 17.31
CA GLN A 65 11.34 -3.78 16.97
C GLN A 65 11.77 -3.95 15.50
N ILE A 66 11.64 -2.90 14.69
CA ILE A 66 11.90 -2.93 13.25
C ILE A 66 13.09 -2.02 12.96
N ASN A 67 14.07 -2.50 12.20
CA ASN A 67 15.09 -1.61 11.64
C ASN A 67 14.43 -0.69 10.60
N LEU A 68 14.34 0.61 10.89
CA LEU A 68 13.70 1.61 10.03
C LEU A 68 14.64 2.24 9.00
N GLU A 69 15.94 1.90 8.97
CA GLU A 69 16.95 2.60 8.14
C GLU A 69 16.54 2.80 6.67
N ASP A 70 15.84 1.81 6.10
CA ASP A 70 15.37 1.81 4.71
C ASP A 70 13.86 1.97 4.57
N VAL A 71 13.10 2.16 5.66
CA VAL A 71 11.63 2.26 5.64
C VAL A 71 11.21 3.73 5.56
N GLY A 72 10.50 4.09 4.48
CA GLY A 72 10.07 5.46 4.23
C GLY A 72 8.58 5.68 4.33
N ARG A 73 7.76 4.62 4.36
CA ARG A 73 6.30 4.73 4.31
C ARG A 73 5.57 3.60 5.02
N ILE A 74 4.28 3.84 5.30
CA ILE A 74 3.36 2.85 5.88
C ILE A 74 2.08 2.76 5.04
N PHE A 75 1.61 1.53 4.82
CA PHE A 75 0.32 1.22 4.20
C PHE A 75 -0.57 0.55 5.24
N ALA A 76 -1.63 1.23 5.67
CA ALA A 76 -2.62 0.70 6.59
C ALA A 76 -3.76 0.02 5.83
N MET A 77 -3.72 -1.32 5.79
CA MET A 77 -4.52 -2.14 4.88
C MET A 77 -5.28 -3.26 5.60
N THR A 78 -5.73 -3.01 6.81
CA THR A 78 -6.48 -3.99 7.59
C THR A 78 -7.98 -3.95 7.24
N PRO A 79 -8.76 -4.99 7.56
CA PRO A 79 -10.24 -4.93 7.48
C PRO A 79 -10.88 -3.99 8.51
N ASN A 80 -10.09 -3.35 9.38
CA ASN A 80 -10.58 -2.45 10.41
C ASN A 80 -10.20 -1.02 10.06
N ASP A 81 -11.18 -0.25 9.58
CA ASP A 81 -11.00 1.14 9.13
C ASP A 81 -10.55 2.08 10.25
N GLU A 82 -11.02 1.84 11.48
CA GLU A 82 -10.59 2.59 12.66
C GLU A 82 -9.11 2.31 12.96
N ALA A 83 -8.69 1.04 12.92
CA ALA A 83 -7.29 0.68 13.09
C ALA A 83 -6.40 1.28 12.00
N ASN A 84 -6.89 1.35 10.76
CA ASN A 84 -6.16 1.99 9.66
C ASN A 84 -5.99 3.50 9.91
N THR A 85 -7.06 4.17 10.30
CA THR A 85 -7.07 5.61 10.60
C THR A 85 -6.18 5.96 11.80
N LEU A 86 -6.28 5.19 12.90
CA LEU A 86 -5.45 5.40 14.09
C LEU A 86 -3.98 5.14 13.80
N ALA A 87 -3.65 4.12 12.99
CA ALA A 87 -2.28 3.90 12.55
C ALA A 87 -1.77 5.10 11.73
N ALA A 88 -2.59 5.62 10.81
CA ALA A 88 -2.23 6.77 10.01
C ALA A 88 -1.90 7.99 10.88
N ILE A 89 -2.78 8.36 11.81
CA ILE A 89 -2.57 9.47 12.77
C ILE A 89 -1.31 9.24 13.60
N ARG A 90 -1.15 8.04 14.17
CA ARG A 90 -0.05 7.71 15.07
C ARG A 90 1.32 7.88 14.41
N PHE A 91 1.46 7.47 13.15
CA PHE A 91 2.75 7.45 12.47
C PHE A 91 3.03 8.68 11.60
N GLN A 92 2.09 9.63 11.51
CA GLN A 92 2.30 10.91 10.82
C GLN A 92 3.56 11.63 11.32
N GLY A 93 3.82 11.66 12.62
CA GLY A 93 5.03 12.28 13.18
C GLY A 93 6.34 11.56 12.82
N THR A 94 6.28 10.28 12.44
CA THR A 94 7.45 9.45 12.09
C THR A 94 7.76 9.51 10.59
N PHE A 95 6.77 9.31 9.72
CA PHE A 95 6.99 9.24 8.26
C PHE A 95 6.57 10.49 7.51
N GLY A 96 5.84 11.41 8.15
CA GLY A 96 5.20 12.55 7.50
C GLY A 96 3.96 12.15 6.70
N ARG A 97 2.94 13.02 6.66
CA ARG A 97 1.64 12.75 6.02
C ARG A 97 1.75 12.24 4.57
N ALA A 98 2.73 12.74 3.81
CA ALA A 98 2.93 12.36 2.41
C ALA A 98 3.27 10.87 2.20
N ASN A 99 3.79 10.21 3.24
CA ASN A 99 4.24 8.81 3.22
C ASN A 99 3.36 7.88 4.08
N ILE A 100 2.22 8.37 4.57
CA ILE A 100 1.21 7.57 5.24
C ILE A 100 0.12 7.27 4.23
N TYR A 101 -0.17 6.00 4.02
CA TYR A 101 -1.23 5.56 3.14
C TYR A 101 -2.19 4.63 3.87
N GLN A 102 -3.48 4.69 3.54
CA GLN A 102 -4.51 3.83 4.11
C GLN A 102 -5.54 3.43 3.07
N LEU A 103 -6.22 2.29 3.25
CA LEU A 103 -7.37 1.94 2.42
C LEU A 103 -8.52 2.92 2.62
N TYR A 104 -9.38 3.02 1.61
CA TYR A 104 -10.66 3.66 1.76
C TYR A 104 -11.56 2.87 2.73
N PRO A 105 -12.26 3.55 3.65
CA PRO A 105 -13.23 2.91 4.51
C PRO A 105 -14.41 2.36 3.71
N GLU A 106 -14.89 1.17 4.07
CA GLU A 106 -16.01 0.51 3.37
C GLU A 106 -17.37 1.17 3.69
N HIS A 107 -17.46 1.79 4.86
CA HIS A 107 -18.67 2.46 5.34
C HIS A 107 -18.37 3.93 5.60
N LEU A 108 -18.21 4.69 4.52
CA LEU A 108 -18.30 6.14 4.58
C LEU A 108 -19.79 6.49 4.66
N GLU A 109 -20.25 7.02 5.80
CA GLU A 109 -21.65 7.47 5.90
C GLU A 109 -21.95 8.50 4.80
N GLU A 110 -22.92 8.18 3.94
CA GLU A 110 -23.44 9.09 2.92
C GLU A 110 -24.08 10.30 3.61
N GLY A 111 -23.34 11.41 3.73
CA GLY A 111 -23.91 12.67 4.24
C GLY A 111 -22.98 13.55 5.10
N GLY A 112 -21.75 13.14 5.38
CA GLY A 112 -20.85 13.91 6.23
C GLY A 112 -20.16 15.10 5.53
N ALA A 113 -20.87 16.22 5.34
CA ALA A 113 -20.25 17.52 5.01
C ALA A 113 -19.15 17.95 6.03
N GLU A 114 -19.06 17.24 7.16
CA GLU A 114 -18.06 17.42 8.22
C GLU A 114 -16.68 16.80 7.91
N GLN A 115 -16.54 15.92 6.90
CA GLN A 115 -15.25 15.27 6.60
C GLN A 115 -14.23 16.15 5.88
N SER A 116 -14.66 17.25 5.25
CA SER A 116 -13.72 18.25 4.70
C SER A 116 -12.81 18.85 5.77
N SER A 117 -13.27 18.87 7.04
CA SER A 117 -12.49 19.36 8.19
C SER A 117 -11.50 18.35 8.77
N GLN A 118 -11.63 17.06 8.45
CA GLN A 118 -10.79 15.96 8.97
C GLN A 118 -9.78 15.42 7.95
N GLN A 119 -9.70 15.99 6.74
CA GLN A 119 -8.71 15.62 5.71
C GLN A 119 -7.24 15.70 6.19
N HIS A 120 -6.98 16.48 7.24
CA HIS A 120 -5.67 16.58 7.90
C HIS A 120 -5.36 15.39 8.83
N LEU A 121 -6.38 14.70 9.35
CA LEU A 121 -6.23 13.58 10.27
C LEU A 121 -5.97 12.25 9.55
N HIS A 122 -6.33 12.16 8.28
CA HIS A 122 -6.15 10.95 7.49
C HIS A 122 -4.79 10.91 6.78
N GLY A 123 -4.28 9.69 6.55
CA GLY A 123 -3.25 9.43 5.56
C GLY A 123 -3.79 9.61 4.13
N ARG A 124 -2.93 9.48 3.13
CA ARG A 124 -3.34 9.45 1.72
C ARG A 124 -4.13 8.17 1.46
N PHE A 125 -5.23 8.24 0.73
CA PHE A 125 -5.95 7.02 0.41
C PHE A 125 -5.28 6.26 -0.73
N LEU A 126 -5.14 4.94 -0.54
CA LEU A 126 -4.58 4.04 -1.54
C LEU A 126 -5.53 3.90 -2.73
N PHE A 127 -4.95 3.95 -3.92
CA PHE A 127 -5.57 3.62 -5.19
C PHE A 127 -6.75 4.54 -5.57
N SER A 128 -7.98 4.16 -5.23
CA SER A 128 -9.20 4.91 -5.54
C SER A 128 -10.32 4.57 -4.56
N GLN A 129 -11.34 5.43 -4.48
CA GLN A 129 -12.51 5.30 -3.59
C GLN A 129 -13.22 3.94 -3.67
N THR A 130 -13.15 3.30 -4.83
CA THR A 130 -13.79 2.01 -5.10
C THR A 130 -12.96 0.79 -4.69
N ILE A 131 -11.72 0.97 -4.22
CA ILE A 131 -10.77 -0.11 -3.95
C ILE A 131 -10.43 -0.14 -2.46
N GLY A 132 -11.43 -0.54 -1.68
CA GLY A 132 -11.31 -0.87 -0.26
C GLY A 132 -10.81 -2.30 -0.01
N TYR A 133 -10.83 -2.70 1.26
CA TYR A 133 -10.42 -4.03 1.70
C TYR A 133 -11.27 -5.15 1.10
N GLU A 134 -12.59 -5.01 1.09
CA GLU A 134 -13.53 -6.02 0.60
C GLU A 134 -13.38 -6.22 -0.90
N GLU A 135 -13.26 -5.12 -1.66
CA GLU A 135 -13.11 -5.19 -3.11
C GLU A 135 -11.78 -5.83 -3.52
N LEU A 136 -10.68 -5.47 -2.85
CA LEU A 136 -9.38 -6.13 -3.04
C LEU A 136 -9.46 -7.62 -2.69
N THR A 137 -10.13 -7.95 -1.59
CA THR A 137 -10.34 -9.35 -1.17
C THR A 137 -11.13 -10.12 -2.21
N ARG A 138 -12.22 -9.55 -2.72
CA ARG A 138 -13.09 -10.16 -3.74
C ARG A 138 -12.33 -10.42 -5.04
N LYS A 139 -11.62 -9.41 -5.58
CA LYS A 139 -10.87 -9.53 -6.84
C LYS A 139 -9.70 -10.51 -6.74
N LEU A 140 -8.97 -10.50 -5.62
CA LEU A 140 -7.77 -11.33 -5.47
C LEU A 140 -8.05 -12.75 -4.97
N THR A 141 -9.28 -13.04 -4.56
CA THR A 141 -9.71 -14.41 -4.30
C THR A 141 -9.76 -15.25 -5.58
N SER A 142 -10.10 -14.65 -6.73
CA SER A 142 -10.18 -15.36 -8.02
C SER A 142 -8.89 -15.26 -8.87
N LEU A 143 -8.23 -14.10 -8.87
CA LEU A 143 -7.11 -13.82 -9.79
C LEU A 143 -5.74 -14.28 -9.27
N ASN A 144 -5.59 -14.43 -7.95
CA ASN A 144 -4.36 -14.87 -7.27
C ASN A 144 -3.06 -14.12 -7.61
N SER A 145 -3.13 -13.00 -8.32
CA SER A 145 -1.96 -12.28 -8.82
C SER A 145 -2.29 -10.83 -9.19
N PHE A 146 -1.26 -10.01 -9.31
CA PHE A 146 -1.30 -8.68 -9.88
C PHE A 146 -0.69 -8.69 -11.28
N GLU A 147 -1.23 -7.88 -12.17
CA GLU A 147 -0.69 -7.66 -13.51
C GLU A 147 0.54 -6.74 -13.45
N LYS A 148 1.50 -6.99 -14.34
CA LYS A 148 2.73 -6.20 -14.46
C LYS A 148 2.90 -5.78 -15.91
N PHE A 149 3.06 -4.48 -16.15
CA PHE A 149 3.25 -3.93 -17.49
C PHE A 149 4.52 -3.11 -17.52
N SER A 150 5.45 -3.47 -18.41
CA SER A 150 6.57 -2.59 -18.74
C SER A 150 6.06 -1.41 -19.56
N VAL A 151 6.41 -0.20 -19.16
CA VAL A 151 5.98 1.03 -19.83
C VAL A 151 6.94 1.31 -20.98
N SER A 152 6.41 1.34 -22.20
CA SER A 152 7.15 1.71 -23.41
C SER A 152 7.16 3.23 -23.63
N GLU A 153 8.07 3.71 -24.47
CA GLU A 153 8.09 5.11 -24.92
C GLU A 153 6.70 5.56 -25.41
N GLY A 154 6.26 6.74 -24.96
CA GLY A 154 4.98 7.34 -25.37
C GLY A 154 3.71 6.69 -24.79
N ALA A 155 3.82 5.63 -23.98
CA ALA A 155 2.65 5.00 -23.36
C ALA A 155 2.01 5.93 -22.31
N SER A 156 0.72 6.24 -22.47
CA SER A 156 -0.01 6.99 -21.46
C SER A 156 -0.67 6.06 -20.44
N LEU A 157 -0.79 6.53 -19.19
CA LEU A 157 -1.51 5.80 -18.15
C LEU A 157 -2.95 5.47 -18.56
N LYS A 158 -3.62 6.43 -19.23
CA LYS A 158 -5.01 6.26 -19.66
C LYS A 158 -5.16 5.14 -20.67
N ASP A 159 -4.20 5.01 -21.59
CA ASP A 159 -4.22 3.96 -22.60
C ASP A 159 -3.95 2.59 -21.97
N LEU A 160 -2.97 2.50 -21.07
CA LEU A 160 -2.68 1.26 -20.31
C LEU A 160 -3.91 0.78 -19.54
N ILE A 161 -4.59 1.68 -18.82
CA ILE A 161 -5.82 1.38 -18.08
C ILE A 161 -6.92 0.86 -19.00
N ARG A 162 -7.17 1.55 -20.12
CA ARG A 162 -8.26 1.22 -21.05
C ARG A 162 -8.00 -0.06 -21.82
N GLN A 163 -6.80 -0.21 -22.36
CA GLN A 163 -6.41 -1.34 -23.18
C GLN A 163 -6.43 -2.65 -22.39
N HIS A 164 -5.97 -2.62 -21.14
CA HIS A 164 -5.86 -3.82 -20.31
C HIS A 164 -7.02 -3.99 -19.33
N ASN A 165 -7.92 -3.00 -19.23
CA ASN A 165 -9.01 -2.95 -18.25
C ASN A 165 -8.49 -3.25 -16.82
N VAL A 166 -7.55 -2.42 -16.37
CA VAL A 166 -6.86 -2.59 -15.08
C VAL A 166 -6.98 -1.35 -14.21
N ILE A 167 -6.86 -1.56 -12.90
CA ILE A 167 -6.78 -0.53 -11.87
C ILE A 167 -5.32 -0.38 -11.46
N PRO A 168 -4.69 0.79 -11.66
CA PRO A 168 -3.28 0.99 -11.34
C PRO A 168 -3.07 1.05 -9.82
N LEU A 169 -2.06 0.33 -9.32
CA LEU A 169 -1.74 0.26 -7.88
C LEU A 169 -0.40 0.92 -7.56
N PHE A 170 0.64 0.56 -8.32
CA PHE A 170 1.98 1.08 -8.13
C PHE A 170 2.68 1.35 -9.46
N LEU A 171 3.59 2.31 -9.47
CA LEU A 171 4.63 2.42 -10.48
C LEU A 171 5.98 2.18 -9.81
N ILE A 172 6.71 1.21 -10.31
CA ILE A 172 8.09 0.98 -9.91
C ILE A 172 8.94 1.68 -10.95
N ARG A 173 9.64 2.73 -10.51
CA ARG A 173 10.46 3.55 -11.39
C ARG A 173 11.70 2.80 -11.82
N GLN A 174 12.28 3.18 -12.96
CA GLN A 174 13.52 2.56 -13.46
C GLN A 174 14.67 2.66 -12.45
N GLU A 175 14.76 3.76 -11.68
CA GLU A 175 15.75 3.91 -10.60
C GLU A 175 15.43 3.11 -9.32
N GLY A 176 14.33 2.36 -9.32
CA GLY A 176 13.92 1.48 -8.22
C GLY A 176 13.06 2.15 -7.15
N SER A 177 12.59 3.38 -7.38
CA SER A 177 11.69 4.07 -6.45
C SER A 177 10.23 3.61 -6.63
N LEU A 178 9.44 3.67 -5.56
CA LEU A 178 8.03 3.27 -5.57
C LEU A 178 7.11 4.48 -5.64
N GLY A 179 6.40 4.63 -6.75
CA GLY A 179 5.22 5.45 -6.89
C GLY A 179 3.95 4.70 -6.46
N VAL A 180 3.10 5.36 -5.68
CA VAL A 180 1.83 4.81 -5.19
C VAL A 180 0.69 5.61 -5.80
N PHE A 181 -0.24 4.93 -6.48
CA PHE A 181 -1.45 5.60 -6.95
C PHE A 181 -2.35 5.92 -5.76
N THR A 182 -2.87 7.14 -5.75
CA THR A 182 -3.79 7.65 -4.74
C THR A 182 -4.90 8.41 -5.45
N ASP A 183 -6.01 8.60 -4.77
CA ASP A 183 -7.16 9.41 -5.20
C ASP A 183 -6.82 10.87 -5.56
N GLU A 184 -5.87 11.47 -4.85
CA GLU A 184 -5.45 12.87 -5.06
C GLU A 184 -4.18 13.02 -5.92
N GLY A 185 -3.65 11.90 -6.45
CA GLY A 185 -2.33 11.87 -7.09
C GLY A 185 -2.37 12.08 -8.60
N ASN A 186 -1.35 12.76 -9.15
CA ASN A 186 -1.11 12.84 -10.60
C ASN A 186 0.12 12.02 -11.03
N LEU A 187 0.26 10.82 -10.48
CA LEU A 187 1.38 9.95 -10.81
C LEU A 187 1.26 9.49 -12.28
N GLN A 188 2.28 9.77 -13.09
CA GLN A 188 2.33 9.38 -14.50
C GLN A 188 3.49 8.42 -14.75
N PRO A 189 3.29 7.38 -15.58
CA PRO A 189 4.34 6.44 -15.97
C PRO A 189 5.32 7.11 -16.93
N GLU A 190 6.58 6.73 -16.81
CA GLU A 190 7.66 7.09 -17.73
C GLU A 190 8.20 5.83 -18.41
N GLU A 191 8.89 5.99 -19.54
CA GLU A 191 9.51 4.85 -20.23
C GLU A 191 10.45 4.08 -19.28
N GLY A 192 10.35 2.75 -19.31
CA GLY A 192 11.16 1.88 -18.46
C GLY A 192 10.57 1.61 -17.08
N ASP A 193 9.51 2.32 -16.68
CA ASP A 193 8.76 1.99 -15.48
C ASP A 193 8.06 0.62 -15.58
N VAL A 194 7.71 0.06 -14.42
CA VAL A 194 6.81 -1.09 -14.33
C VAL A 194 5.53 -0.69 -13.61
N LEU A 195 4.41 -0.75 -14.32
CA LEU A 195 3.08 -0.58 -13.75
C LEU A 195 2.63 -1.90 -13.13
N ILE A 196 2.33 -1.86 -11.83
CA ILE A 196 1.64 -2.92 -11.10
C ILE A 196 0.17 -2.57 -11.02
N ALA A 197 -0.70 -3.46 -11.49
CA ALA A 197 -2.12 -3.19 -11.57
C ALA A 197 -2.98 -4.40 -11.19
N LEU A 198 -4.23 -4.13 -10.82
CA LEU A 198 -5.25 -5.11 -10.55
C LEU A 198 -6.19 -5.23 -11.75
N ARG A 199 -6.44 -6.44 -12.24
CA ARG A 199 -7.43 -6.64 -13.31
C ARG A 199 -8.82 -6.27 -12.81
N ASN A 200 -9.56 -5.49 -13.61
CA ASN A 200 -10.90 -5.04 -13.24
C ASN A 200 -11.95 -6.13 -13.40
#